data_AF-A0A4D7QH83-F1
#
_entry.id   AF-A0A4D7QH83-F1
#
_cell.length_a   1.000
_cell.length_b   1.000
_cell.length_c   1.000
_cell.angle_alpha   90.00
_cell.angle_beta   90.00
_cell.angle_gamma   90.00
#
_symmetry.space_group_name_H-M   'P 1'
#
loop_
_entity.id
_entity.type
_entity.pdbx_description
1 polymer ?
#
loop_
_entity_poly.entity_id
_entity_poly.type
_entity_poly.pdbx_seq_one_letter_code
_entity_poly.pdbx_strand_id
1 'polypeptide(L)'
;MKARKPRPGDNGGPPLDDYEGPPWGKGDPHIFLHWQRAHRAAWKSVSADVMRFRMEKADRLGLTYEEYSLEIMERGRYLQVEDVERIAEIKAARRKRRRKSGP
;
A
#
# COMPACT_ATOMS: atom_id res chain seq x y z
N MET A 1 -11.10 -4.79 32.14
CA MET A 1 -10.75 -5.93 31.26
C MET A 1 -9.75 -6.80 32.01
N LYS A 2 -9.86 -8.14 31.96
CA LYS A 2 -9.06 -9.02 32.83
C LYS A 2 -7.71 -9.33 32.14
N ALA A 3 -6.60 -8.98 32.79
CA ALA A 3 -5.26 -9.27 32.28
C ALA A 3 -5.07 -10.77 32.03
N ARG A 4 -4.43 -11.12 30.90
CA ARG A 4 -4.11 -12.52 30.56
C ARG A 4 -3.13 -13.06 31.60
N LYS A 5 -3.43 -14.20 32.23
CA LYS A 5 -2.46 -14.86 33.12
C LYS A 5 -1.19 -15.23 32.33
N PRO A 6 0.02 -14.92 32.83
CA PRO A 6 1.25 -15.30 32.16
C PRO A 6 1.39 -16.83 32.11
N ARG A 7 1.85 -17.33 30.97
CA ARG A 7 2.14 -18.75 30.72
C ARG A 7 3.62 -19.04 31.01
N PRO A 8 4.02 -20.30 31.26
CA PRO A 8 5.43 -20.66 31.33
C PRO A 8 6.17 -20.16 30.07
N GLY A 9 7.21 -19.33 30.26
CA GLY A 9 7.95 -18.66 29.18
C GLY A 9 7.58 -17.17 28.96
N ASP A 10 6.53 -16.66 29.59
CA ASP A 10 6.23 -15.23 29.59
C ASP A 10 7.14 -14.51 30.62
N ASN A 11 7.60 -13.30 30.29
CA ASN A 11 8.46 -12.46 31.14
C ASN A 11 7.69 -11.72 32.26
N GLY A 12 6.40 -11.98 32.43
CA GLY A 12 5.58 -11.40 33.51
C GLY A 12 5.39 -9.88 33.45
N GLY A 13 5.73 -9.26 32.31
CA GLY A 13 5.59 -7.82 32.12
C GLY A 13 4.12 -7.38 32.13
N PRO A 14 3.86 -6.09 32.44
CA PRO A 14 2.51 -5.54 32.37
C PRO A 14 1.92 -5.77 30.96
N PRO A 15 0.62 -6.08 30.85
CA PRO A 15 -0.06 -6.10 29.57
C PRO A 15 0.17 -4.79 28.82
N LEU A 16 0.37 -4.88 27.50
CA LEU A 16 0.38 -3.70 26.64
C LEU A 16 -1.08 -3.29 26.42
N ASP A 17 -1.53 -2.27 27.16
CA ASP A 17 -2.92 -1.81 27.16
C ASP A 17 -3.36 -1.26 25.78
N ASP A 18 -2.41 -0.89 24.92
CA ASP A 18 -2.58 -0.31 23.58
C ASP A 18 -2.19 -1.28 22.44
N TYR A 19 -1.88 -2.54 22.75
CA TYR A 19 -1.49 -3.49 21.72
C TYR A 19 -2.71 -4.03 20.97
N GLU A 20 -2.95 -3.47 19.78
CA GLU A 20 -4.02 -3.88 18.87
C GLU A 20 -3.79 -5.27 18.22
N GLY A 21 -2.67 -5.92 18.53
CA GLY A 21 -2.24 -7.16 17.91
C GLY A 21 -1.17 -6.95 16.85
N PRO A 22 -0.68 -8.03 16.24
CA PRO A 22 0.35 -7.93 15.22
C PRO A 22 -0.22 -7.32 13.93
N PRO A 23 0.59 -6.62 13.13
CA PRO A 23 0.13 -5.99 11.89
C PRO A 23 -0.31 -7.00 10.81
N TRP A 24 0.08 -8.27 10.93
CA TRP A 24 -0.41 -9.36 10.07
C TRP A 24 -1.75 -9.96 10.53
N GLY A 25 -2.29 -9.51 11.67
CA GLY A 25 -3.57 -9.98 12.20
C GLY A 25 -3.64 -11.50 12.35
N LYS A 26 -4.65 -12.13 11.73
CA LYS A 26 -4.83 -13.60 11.68
C LYS A 26 -4.05 -14.28 10.54
N GLY A 27 -3.32 -13.51 9.73
CA GLY A 27 -2.53 -14.01 8.60
C GLY A 27 -1.19 -14.57 9.03
N ASP A 28 -0.42 -15.03 8.04
CA ASP A 28 0.90 -15.60 8.24
C ASP A 28 1.98 -14.49 8.36
N PRO A 29 2.81 -14.49 9.43
CA PRO A 29 3.84 -13.47 9.65
C PRO A 29 4.94 -13.51 8.59
N HIS A 30 5.31 -14.69 8.11
CA HIS A 30 6.33 -14.86 7.07
C HIS A 30 5.85 -14.23 5.76
N ILE A 31 4.62 -14.51 5.34
CA ILE A 31 4.02 -13.91 4.13
C ILE A 31 3.99 -12.38 4.26
N PHE A 32 3.51 -11.86 5.40
CA PHE A 32 3.42 -10.41 5.62
C PHE A 32 4.79 -9.71 5.53
N LEU A 33 5.81 -10.25 6.19
CA LEU A 33 7.15 -9.65 6.19
C LEU A 33 7.81 -9.72 4.80
N HIS A 34 7.61 -10.83 4.08
CA HIS A 34 8.09 -10.95 2.70
C HIS A 34 7.40 -9.97 1.76
N TRP A 35 6.08 -9.83 1.86
CA TRP A 35 5.33 -8.80 1.13
C TRP A 35 5.83 -7.40 1.44
N GLN A 36 6.04 -7.06 2.72
CA GLN A 36 6.51 -5.73 3.13
C GLN A 36 7.90 -5.41 2.55
N ARG A 37 8.79 -6.40 2.51
CA ARG A 37 10.13 -6.28 1.90
C ARG A 37 10.04 -6.09 0.39
N ALA A 38 9.23 -6.91 -0.29
CA ALA A 38 9.03 -6.82 -1.73
C ALA A 38 8.41 -5.48 -2.13
N HIS A 39 7.38 -5.04 -1.40
CA HIS A 39 6.76 -3.72 -1.56
C HIS A 39 7.82 -2.62 -1.42
N ARG A 40 8.58 -2.63 -0.31
CA ARG A 40 9.63 -1.64 -0.10
C ARG A 40 10.67 -1.63 -1.23
N ALA A 41 11.09 -2.80 -1.70
CA ALA A 41 12.06 -2.91 -2.79
C ALA A 41 11.51 -2.33 -4.09
N ALA A 42 10.26 -2.63 -4.44
CA ALA A 42 9.60 -2.11 -5.63
C ALA A 42 9.51 -0.57 -5.64
N TRP A 43 9.24 0.03 -4.48
CA TRP A 43 9.05 1.49 -4.38
C TRP A 43 10.33 2.29 -4.06
N LYS A 44 11.27 1.75 -3.28
CA LYS A 44 12.49 2.47 -2.84
C LYS A 44 13.65 2.41 -3.83
N SER A 45 13.66 1.45 -4.75
CA SER A 45 14.76 1.27 -5.72
C SER A 45 14.71 2.24 -6.90
N VAL A 46 13.63 3.04 -7.01
CA VAL A 46 13.42 3.97 -8.12
C VAL A 46 14.29 5.22 -7.91
N SER A 47 15.06 5.60 -8.93
CA SER A 47 15.87 6.83 -8.89
C SER A 47 14.99 8.08 -8.80
N ALA A 48 15.54 9.15 -8.22
CA ALA A 48 14.81 10.41 -8.07
C ALA A 48 14.32 10.99 -9.42
N ASP A 49 15.10 10.82 -10.49
CA ASP A 49 14.72 11.24 -11.85
C ASP A 49 13.51 10.46 -12.35
N VAL A 50 13.49 9.14 -12.16
CA VAL A 50 12.35 8.31 -12.58
C VAL A 50 11.11 8.66 -11.75
N MET A 51 11.27 8.95 -10.45
CA MET A 51 10.15 9.41 -9.61
C MET A 51 9.58 10.73 -10.13
N ARG A 52 10.43 11.73 -10.44
CA ARG A 52 9.99 13.01 -11.01
C ARG A 52 9.28 12.83 -12.35
N PHE A 53 9.84 12.02 -13.24
CA PHE A 53 9.24 11.70 -14.53
C PHE A 53 7.85 11.08 -14.38
N ARG A 54 7.71 10.08 -13.49
CA ARG A 54 6.41 9.44 -13.20
C ARG A 54 5.41 10.41 -12.58
N MET A 55 5.87 11.32 -11.72
CA MET A 55 5.02 12.34 -11.11
C MET A 55 4.50 13.32 -12.16
N GLU A 56 5.37 13.86 -13.02
CA GLU A 56 4.97 14.77 -14.10
C GLU A 56 3.95 14.12 -15.05
N LYS A 57 4.16 12.83 -15.38
CA LYS A 57 3.23 12.05 -16.20
C LYS A 57 1.90 11.83 -15.48
N ALA A 58 1.92 11.47 -14.20
CA ALA A 58 0.70 11.31 -13.41
C ALA A 58 -0.12 12.60 -13.37
N ASP A 59 0.54 13.73 -13.11
CA ASP A 59 -0.09 15.06 -13.05
C ASP A 59 -0.75 15.42 -14.38
N ARG A 60 -0.06 15.21 -15.51
CA ARG A 60 -0.61 15.44 -16.86
C ARG A 60 -1.88 14.64 -17.13
N LEU A 61 -1.99 13.43 -16.58
CA LEU A 61 -3.13 12.54 -16.76
C LEU A 61 -4.21 12.73 -15.68
N GLY A 62 -3.95 13.54 -14.64
CA GLY A 62 -4.82 13.69 -13.47
C GLY A 62 -4.91 12.43 -12.61
N LEU A 63 -3.84 11.63 -12.58
CA LEU A 63 -3.66 10.42 -11.78
C LEU A 63 -2.78 10.74 -10.57
N THR A 64 -2.84 9.92 -9.52
CA THR A 64 -1.80 9.97 -8.48
C THR A 64 -0.52 9.30 -8.96
N TYR A 65 0.62 9.65 -8.35
CA TYR A 65 1.89 8.95 -8.59
C TYR A 65 1.76 7.44 -8.43
N GLU A 66 1.01 7.00 -7.40
CA GLU A 66 0.76 5.58 -7.14
C GLU A 66 -0.03 4.93 -8.26
N GLU A 67 -1.12 5.56 -8.71
CA GLU A 67 -1.97 5.07 -9.78
C GLU A 67 -1.21 4.91 -11.11
N TYR A 68 -0.40 5.90 -11.48
CA TYR A 68 0.45 5.81 -12.66
C TYR A 68 1.55 4.76 -12.51
N SER A 69 2.20 4.69 -11.34
CA SER A 69 3.28 3.74 -11.10
C SER A 69 2.80 2.28 -11.11
N LEU A 70 1.59 2.01 -10.62
CA LEU A 70 1.01 0.66 -10.64
C LEU A 70 0.72 0.16 -12.06
N GLU A 71 0.36 1.03 -13.00
CA GLU A 71 0.22 0.63 -14.41
C GLU A 71 1.55 0.15 -15.00
N ILE A 72 2.67 0.75 -14.58
CA ILE A 72 4.00 0.30 -15.00
C ILE A 72 4.37 -1.00 -14.29
N MET A 73 4.21 -1.09 -12.97
CA MET A 73 4.69 -2.23 -12.18
C MET A 73 3.86 -3.50 -12.35
N GLU A 74 2.54 -3.37 -12.46
CA GLU A 74 1.64 -4.54 -12.58
C GLU A 74 1.36 -4.93 -14.04
N ARG A 75 1.27 -3.94 -14.93
CA ARG A 75 0.81 -4.15 -16.32
C ARG A 75 1.89 -3.87 -17.36
N GLY A 76 3.03 -3.30 -16.96
CA GLY A 76 4.09 -2.92 -17.89
C GLY A 76 3.70 -1.77 -18.84
N ARG A 77 2.64 -1.01 -18.54
CA ARG A 77 2.09 0.01 -19.44
C ARG A 77 2.46 1.41 -19.00
N TYR A 78 3.04 2.17 -19.92
CA TYR A 78 3.26 3.60 -19.77
C TYR A 78 2.08 4.36 -20.36
N LEU A 79 1.20 4.88 -19.51
CA LEU A 79 0.01 5.59 -19.98
C LEU A 79 0.35 6.87 -20.76
N GLN A 80 -0.32 7.05 -21.89
CA GLN A 80 -0.33 8.28 -22.69
C GLN A 80 -1.66 9.02 -22.53
N VAL A 81 -1.75 10.23 -23.09
CA VAL A 81 -2.97 11.05 -23.02
C VAL A 81 -4.13 10.39 -23.76
N GLU A 82 -3.81 9.60 -24.78
CA GLU A 82 -4.74 8.87 -25.64
C GLU A 82 -5.36 7.65 -24.94
N ASP A 83 -4.82 7.20 -23.81
CA ASP A 83 -5.33 6.07 -23.03
C ASP A 83 -6.58 6.46 -22.19
N VAL A 84 -7.50 7.20 -22.82
CA VAL A 84 -8.63 7.89 -22.19
C VAL A 84 -9.52 6.93 -21.40
N GLU A 85 -9.85 5.78 -21.99
CA GLU A 85 -10.69 4.76 -21.34
C GLU A 85 -10.05 4.23 -20.06
N ARG A 86 -8.76 3.86 -20.13
CA ARG A 86 -8.03 3.32 -18.98
C ARG A 86 -7.87 4.36 -17.88
N ILE A 87 -7.59 5.61 -18.24
CA ILE A 87 -7.51 6.73 -17.29
C ILE A 87 -8.87 6.95 -16.61
N ALA A 88 -9.98 6.85 -17.35
CA ALA A 88 -11.32 6.97 -16.80
C ALA A 88 -11.64 5.84 -15.81
N GLU A 89 -11.27 4.60 -16.12
CA GLU A 89 -11.42 3.45 -15.22
C GLU A 89 -10.69 3.66 -13.89
N ILE A 90 -9.43 4.10 -13.95
CA ILE A 90 -8.61 4.35 -12.75
C ILE A 90 -9.27 5.43 -11.88
N LYS A 91 -9.71 6.54 -12.49
CA LYS A 91 -10.40 7.63 -11.78
C LYS A 91 -11.74 7.16 -11.17
N ALA A 92 -12.49 6.32 -11.86
CA ALA A 92 -13.72 5.74 -11.36
C ALA A 92 -13.47 4.80 -10.16
N ALA A 93 -12.45 3.96 -10.23
CA ALA A 93 -12.03 3.09 -9.13
C ALA A 93 -11.62 3.91 -7.89
N ARG A 94 -10.87 5.01 -8.07
CA ARG A 94 -10.53 5.96 -7.00
C ARG A 94 -11.78 6.53 -6.34
N ARG A 95 -12.75 7.00 -7.12
CA ARG A 95 -14.04 7.51 -6.60
C ARG A 95 -14.79 6.45 -5.80
N LYS A 96 -14.83 5.21 -6.30
CA LYS A 96 -15.48 4.08 -5.62
C LYS A 96 -14.80 3.77 -4.28
N ARG A 97 -13.47 3.80 -4.21
CA ARG A 97 -12.71 3.63 -2.96
C ARG A 97 -13.03 4.73 -1.96
N ARG A 98 -12.99 6.00 -2.37
CA ARG A 98 -13.33 7.15 -1.51
C ARG A 98 -14.75 7.07 -0.94
N ARG A 99 -15.72 6.57 -1.71
CA ARG A 99 -17.09 6.35 -1.23
C ARG A 99 -17.18 5.22 -0.20
N LYS A 100 -16.36 4.17 -0.33
CA LYS A 100 -16.32 3.07 0.64
C LYS A 100 -15.66 3.49 1.96
N SER A 101 -14.61 4.31 1.88
CA SER A 101 -13.90 4.87 3.03
C SER A 101 -14.57 6.19 3.47
N GLY A 102 -15.90 6.24 3.60
CA GLY A 102 -16.63 7.45 3.98
C GLY A 102 -16.08 8.13 5.24
N PRO A 103 -16.48 9.39 5.54
CA PRO A 103 -16.05 10.08 6.76
C PRO A 103 -16.35 9.24 8.02
#